data_AF-Q8TJI1-F1
#
_entry.id   AF-Q8TJI1-F1
#
_cell.length_a   1.000
_cell.length_b   1.000
_cell.length_c   1.000
_cell.angle_alpha   90.00
_cell.angle_beta   90.00
_cell.angle_gamma   90.00
#
_symmetry.space_group_name_H-M   'P 1'
#
loop_
_entity.id
_entity.type
_entity.pdbx_description
1 polymer ?
#
loop_
_entity_poly.entity_id
_entity_poly.type
_entity_poly.pdbx_seq_one_letter_code
_entity_poly.pdbx_strand_id
1 'polypeptide(L)'
;MITNAGKEALARRAVGVEATAEFDYIGTGTGSSAAADTDTALESENNSNGAVRTQGIATYPENYKGRVVITLTITGNVTIREMGIFNAASGGTLLARGIFTEDQNYTAGQQVQITGDTNFTSS
;
A
#
# COMPACT_ATOMS: atom_id res chain seq x y z
N MET A 1 3.22 5.87 -7.24
CA MET A 1 2.30 6.81 -7.94
C MET A 1 0.87 6.57 -7.48
N ILE A 2 -0.04 7.54 -7.60
CA ILE A 2 -1.47 7.34 -7.28
C ILE A 2 -2.19 6.76 -8.50
N THR A 3 -2.98 5.70 -8.30
CA THR A 3 -3.76 5.04 -9.35
C THR A 3 -4.99 5.86 -9.73
N ASN A 4 -5.59 5.59 -10.89
CA ASN A 4 -6.82 6.24 -11.34
C ASN A 4 -8.00 5.90 -10.44
N ALA A 5 -8.10 4.63 -9.99
CA ALA A 5 -9.11 4.22 -9.01
C ALA A 5 -8.92 4.92 -7.65
N GLY A 6 -7.68 5.11 -7.22
CA GLY A 6 -7.34 5.87 -6.01
C GLY A 6 -7.75 7.33 -6.10
N LYS A 7 -7.46 8.01 -7.22
CA LYS A 7 -7.89 9.39 -7.47
C LYS A 7 -9.41 9.53 -7.42
N GLU A 8 -10.12 8.62 -8.08
CA GLU A 8 -11.59 8.62 -8.10
C GLU A 8 -12.17 8.45 -6.70
N ALA A 9 -11.66 7.48 -5.94
CA ALA A 9 -12.11 7.19 -4.58
C ALA A 9 -11.86 8.38 -3.62
N LEU A 10 -10.72 9.06 -3.75
CA LEU A 10 -10.41 10.26 -2.99
C LEU A 10 -11.31 11.44 -3.39
N ALA A 11 -11.59 11.63 -4.68
CA ALA A 11 -12.48 12.69 -5.16
C ALA A 11 -13.91 12.50 -4.61
N ARG A 12 -14.43 11.27 -4.69
CA ARG A 12 -15.72 10.86 -4.12
C ARG A 12 -15.81 11.15 -2.62
N ARG A 13 -14.80 10.71 -1.86
CA ARG A 13 -14.71 10.98 -0.41
C ARG A 13 -14.65 12.47 -0.09
N ALA A 14 -13.92 13.27 -0.88
CA ALA A 14 -13.78 14.71 -0.66
C ALA A 14 -15.08 15.49 -0.86
N VAL A 15 -15.92 15.08 -1.81
CA VAL A 15 -17.24 15.71 -2.06
C VAL A 15 -18.38 15.07 -1.26
N GLY A 16 -18.09 14.08 -0.41
CA GLY A 16 -19.08 13.39 0.42
C GLY A 16 -20.01 12.46 -0.34
N VAL A 17 -19.66 12.06 -1.57
CA VAL A 17 -20.42 11.10 -2.37
C VAL A 17 -19.74 9.75 -2.20
N GLU A 18 -20.39 8.83 -1.48
CA GLU A 18 -19.86 7.53 -1.06
C GLU A 18 -18.78 7.61 0.02
N ALA A 19 -19.06 7.01 1.19
CA ALA A 19 -18.11 6.85 2.28
C ALA A 19 -17.08 5.77 1.92
N THR A 20 -16.22 6.07 0.94
CA THR A 20 -15.05 5.24 0.62
C THR A 20 -14.29 5.01 1.92
N ALA A 21 -13.99 3.74 2.25
CA ALA A 21 -13.22 3.37 3.43
C ALA A 21 -11.84 4.06 3.46
N GLU A 22 -11.24 4.15 4.64
CA GLU A 22 -9.93 4.77 4.83
C GLU A 22 -8.85 3.96 4.13
N PHE A 23 -7.89 4.66 3.50
CA PHE A 23 -6.73 4.02 2.87
C PHE A 23 -5.64 3.78 3.91
N ASP A 24 -5.86 2.81 4.79
CA ASP A 24 -5.02 2.52 5.96
C ASP A 24 -4.44 1.09 5.96
N TYR A 25 -4.64 0.31 4.90
CA TYR A 25 -4.02 -1.00 4.74
C TYR A 25 -2.79 -0.92 3.84
N ILE A 26 -1.71 -1.60 4.22
CA ILE A 26 -0.57 -1.84 3.31
C ILE A 26 -0.50 -3.32 2.98
N GLY A 27 -0.51 -3.63 1.67
CA GLY A 27 -0.16 -4.93 1.12
C GLY A 27 1.29 -4.95 0.63
N THR A 28 1.89 -6.14 0.59
CA THR A 28 3.23 -6.37 0.05
C THR A 28 3.19 -7.45 -1.02
N GLY A 29 4.17 -7.47 -1.93
CA GLY A 29 4.21 -8.46 -2.99
C GLY A 29 5.59 -8.61 -3.62
N THR A 30 5.67 -9.42 -4.67
CA THR A 30 6.89 -9.75 -5.41
C THR A 30 6.93 -9.17 -6.83
N GLY A 31 5.88 -8.46 -7.25
CA GLY A 31 5.82 -7.81 -8.56
C GLY A 31 6.95 -6.82 -8.78
N SER A 32 7.53 -6.84 -9.98
CA SER A 32 8.72 -6.06 -10.33
C SER A 32 8.51 -5.12 -11.52
N SER A 33 7.37 -5.22 -12.19
CA SER A 33 7.01 -4.31 -13.27
C SER A 33 6.80 -2.90 -12.72
N ALA A 34 7.12 -1.88 -13.53
CA ALA A 34 6.90 -0.49 -13.12
C ALA A 34 5.44 -0.27 -12.75
N ALA A 35 5.19 0.42 -11.64
CA ALA A 35 3.84 0.79 -11.23
C ALA A 35 3.17 1.64 -12.33
N ALA A 36 1.88 1.41 -12.56
CA ALA A 36 1.06 2.15 -13.52
C ALA A 36 -0.14 2.82 -12.82
N ASP A 37 -0.69 3.88 -13.42
CA ASP A 37 -1.90 4.52 -12.92
C ASP A 37 -3.15 3.65 -13.13
N THR A 38 -3.09 2.71 -14.07
CA THR A 38 -4.14 1.71 -14.33
C THR A 38 -4.10 0.53 -13.38
N ASP A 39 -3.09 0.41 -12.52
CA ASP A 39 -3.01 -0.70 -11.57
C ASP A 39 -4.20 -0.67 -10.61
N THR A 40 -4.86 -1.82 -10.45
CA THR A 40 -5.98 -2.01 -9.51
C THR A 40 -5.62 -2.93 -8.35
N ALA A 41 -4.47 -3.60 -8.42
CA ALA A 41 -3.95 -4.53 -7.42
C ALA A 41 -2.41 -4.53 -7.46
N LEU A 42 -1.79 -5.24 -6.51
CA LEU A 42 -0.39 -5.65 -6.66
C LEU A 42 -0.28 -6.69 -7.76
N GLU A 43 0.86 -6.73 -8.43
CA GLU A 43 1.10 -7.68 -9.54
C GLU A 43 1.23 -9.11 -9.02
N SER A 44 1.87 -9.29 -7.86
CA SER A 44 1.98 -10.58 -7.18
C SER A 44 1.94 -10.38 -5.66
N GLU A 45 0.74 -10.31 -5.10
CA GLU A 45 0.52 -10.05 -3.68
C GLU A 45 0.94 -11.22 -2.77
N ASN A 46 1.68 -10.90 -1.71
CA ASN A 46 1.97 -11.82 -0.61
C ASN A 46 0.71 -12.03 0.24
N ASN A 47 0.38 -13.30 0.48
CA ASN A 47 -0.81 -13.71 1.23
C ASN A 47 -0.50 -14.68 2.38
N SER A 48 0.76 -14.80 2.77
CA SER A 48 1.22 -15.74 3.81
C SER A 48 2.46 -15.21 4.55
N ASN A 49 3.00 -16.02 5.46
CA ASN A 49 4.28 -15.79 6.16
C ASN A 49 4.37 -14.45 6.92
N GLY A 50 3.24 -13.90 7.35
CA GLY A 50 3.17 -12.65 8.10
C GLY A 50 3.32 -11.39 7.23
N ALA A 51 3.31 -11.53 5.90
CA ALA A 51 3.41 -10.44 4.92
C ALA A 51 2.09 -10.12 4.20
N VAL A 52 0.96 -10.53 4.81
CA VAL A 52 -0.39 -10.20 4.36
C VAL A 52 -0.70 -8.72 4.52
N ARG A 53 -1.77 -8.24 3.86
CA ARG A 53 -2.29 -6.89 4.10
C ARG A 53 -2.50 -6.64 5.59
N THR A 54 -1.94 -5.55 6.07
CA THR A 54 -1.97 -5.17 7.49
C THR A 54 -2.52 -3.76 7.60
N GLN A 55 -3.44 -3.55 8.54
CA GLN A 55 -3.92 -2.22 8.88
C GLN A 55 -2.80 -1.47 9.60
N GLY A 56 -2.54 -0.24 9.16
CA GLY A 56 -1.50 0.62 9.70
C GLY A 56 -2.06 1.83 10.43
N ILE A 57 -1.12 2.64 10.91
CA ILE A 57 -1.44 3.93 11.51
C ILE A 57 -1.32 4.99 10.40
N ALA A 58 -2.45 5.61 10.06
CA ALA A 58 -2.50 6.71 9.12
C ALA A 58 -2.20 8.05 9.83
N THR A 59 -1.35 8.88 9.22
CA THR A 59 -0.94 10.19 9.72
C THR A 59 -0.81 11.20 8.57
N TYR A 60 -0.82 12.49 8.91
CA TYR A 60 -0.54 13.59 8.00
C TYR A 60 0.73 14.32 8.48
N PRO A 61 1.93 13.81 8.14
CA PRO A 61 3.18 14.31 8.71
C PRO A 61 3.59 15.69 8.21
N GLU A 62 3.17 16.09 7.01
CA GLU A 62 3.53 17.36 6.39
C GLU A 62 2.53 17.74 5.27
N ASN A 63 2.71 18.94 4.71
CA ASN A 63 1.81 19.47 3.70
C ASN A 63 1.64 18.50 2.52
N TYR A 64 0.37 18.20 2.21
CA TYR A 64 -0.04 17.37 1.08
C TYR A 64 0.47 15.94 1.11
N LYS A 65 0.91 15.44 2.28
CA LYS A 65 1.46 14.10 2.43
C LYS A 65 0.63 13.26 3.39
N GLY A 66 0.03 12.18 2.87
CA GLY A 66 -0.54 11.11 3.68
C GLY A 66 0.51 10.03 3.94
N ARG A 67 0.57 9.51 5.16
CA ARG A 67 1.48 8.42 5.54
C ARG A 67 0.73 7.30 6.23
N VAL A 68 0.98 6.06 5.82
CA VAL A 68 0.54 4.85 6.52
C VAL A 68 1.77 4.05 6.95
N VAL A 69 1.82 3.65 8.21
CA VAL A 69 2.91 2.82 8.75
C VAL A 69 2.35 1.50 9.27
N ILE A 70 2.93 0.38 8.83
CA ILE A 70 2.65 -0.95 9.36
C ILE A 70 3.93 -1.59 9.92
N THR A 71 3.75 -2.54 10.84
CA THR A 71 4.82 -3.44 11.28
C THR A 71 4.38 -4.87 10.98
N LEU A 72 5.14 -5.56 10.15
CA LEU A 72 4.96 -6.97 9.84
C LEU A 72 5.78 -7.83 10.80
N THR A 73 5.20 -8.91 11.30
CA THR A 73 5.92 -9.97 12.01
C THR A 73 6.06 -11.16 11.07
N ILE A 74 7.25 -11.37 10.53
CA ILE A 74 7.51 -12.38 9.52
C ILE A 74 7.55 -13.77 10.18
N THR A 75 6.78 -14.72 9.65
CA THR A 75 6.63 -16.08 10.22
C THR A 75 7.22 -17.18 9.33
N GLY A 76 7.66 -16.84 8.13
CA GLY A 76 8.31 -17.74 7.18
C GLY A 76 9.16 -16.94 6.19
N ASN A 77 9.78 -17.60 5.21
CA ASN A 77 10.56 -16.88 4.20
C ASN A 77 9.61 -16.07 3.31
N VAL A 78 9.94 -14.80 3.09
CA VAL A 78 9.18 -13.93 2.20
C VAL A 78 10.10 -12.96 1.48
N THR A 79 9.73 -12.62 0.24
CA THR A 79 10.34 -11.56 -0.54
C THR A 79 9.34 -10.41 -0.69
N ILE A 80 9.80 -9.19 -0.48
CA ILE A 80 9.04 -7.97 -0.69
C ILE A 80 9.76 -7.14 -1.75
N ARG A 81 9.10 -6.92 -2.88
CA ARG A 81 9.56 -6.15 -4.04
C ARG A 81 8.60 -5.04 -4.44
N GLU A 82 7.35 -5.15 -4.01
CA GLU A 82 6.34 -4.11 -4.17
C GLU A 82 5.53 -3.92 -2.89
N MET A 83 4.90 -2.76 -2.80
CA MET A 83 3.89 -2.45 -1.78
C MET A 83 2.75 -1.64 -2.37
N GLY A 84 1.59 -1.71 -1.71
CA GLY A 84 0.41 -0.96 -2.11
C GLY A 84 -0.39 -0.51 -0.92
N ILE A 85 -0.99 0.69 -1.00
CA ILE A 85 -1.91 1.20 0.01
C ILE A 85 -3.35 0.90 -0.46
N PHE A 86 -4.12 0.24 0.39
CA PHE A 86 -5.48 -0.20 0.12
C PHE A 86 -6.46 0.38 1.14
N ASN A 87 -7.75 0.39 0.79
CA ASN A 87 -8.83 0.73 1.72
C ASN A 87 -9.53 -0.49 2.35
N ALA A 88 -8.93 -1.68 2.24
CA ALA A 88 -9.49 -2.92 2.78
C ALA A 88 -8.41 -3.99 3.01
N ALA A 89 -8.65 -4.85 4.00
CA ALA A 89 -7.83 -6.02 4.30
C ALA A 89 -7.78 -7.08 3.18
N SER A 90 -8.73 -7.04 2.25
CA SER A 90 -8.86 -7.90 1.08
C SER A 90 -9.72 -7.18 0.02
N GLY A 91 -9.42 -7.36 -1.26
CA GLY A 91 -10.12 -6.66 -2.34
C GLY A 91 -9.94 -5.14 -2.26
N GLY A 92 -11.04 -4.39 -2.34
CA GLY A 92 -11.03 -2.92 -2.20
C GLY A 92 -10.31 -2.18 -3.34
N THR A 93 -10.02 -0.92 -3.08
CA THR A 93 -9.34 0.01 -4.00
C THR A 93 -7.87 0.12 -3.63
N LEU A 94 -7.01 0.00 -4.63
CA LEU A 94 -5.60 0.36 -4.54
C LEU A 94 -5.45 1.87 -4.72
N LEU A 95 -4.96 2.59 -3.71
CA LEU A 95 -4.66 4.02 -3.80
C LEU A 95 -3.37 4.27 -4.59
N ALA A 96 -2.32 3.55 -4.22
CA ALA A 96 -0.98 3.77 -4.74
C ALA A 96 -0.19 2.47 -4.67
N ARG A 97 0.64 2.25 -5.70
CA ARG A 97 1.62 1.17 -5.77
C ARG A 97 3.03 1.75 -5.87
N GLY A 98 3.96 1.11 -5.19
CA GLY A 98 5.38 1.40 -5.20
C GLY A 98 6.20 0.13 -5.38
N ILE A 99 7.30 0.24 -6.11
CA ILE A 99 8.23 -0.86 -6.39
C ILE A 99 9.56 -0.53 -5.73
N PHE A 100 10.11 -1.47 -4.97
CA PHE A 100 11.47 -1.38 -4.45
C PHE A 100 12.47 -1.64 -5.57
N THR A 101 13.66 -1.03 -5.50
CA THR A 101 14.67 -1.21 -6.55
C THR A 101 15.28 -2.61 -6.54
N GLU A 102 15.29 -3.28 -5.38
CA GLU A 102 15.82 -4.64 -5.15
C GLU A 102 14.86 -5.47 -4.30
N ASP A 103 14.98 -6.79 -4.40
CA ASP A 103 14.24 -7.74 -3.56
C ASP A 103 14.63 -7.60 -2.08
N GLN A 104 13.63 -7.40 -1.23
CA GLN A 104 13.80 -7.37 0.22
C GLN A 104 13.44 -8.74 0.79
N ASN A 105 14.45 -9.55 1.09
CA ASN A 105 14.26 -10.91 1.58
C ASN A 105 14.26 -10.95 3.11
N TYR A 106 13.22 -11.57 3.68
CA TYR A 106 13.06 -11.73 5.11
C TYR A 106 12.82 -13.19 5.49
N THR A 107 13.19 -13.52 6.72
CA THR A 107 13.02 -14.85 7.32
C THR A 107 12.23 -14.76 8.62
N ALA A 108 11.76 -15.92 9.09
CA ALA A 108 10.93 -16.02 10.28
C ALA A 108 11.58 -15.36 11.51
N GLY A 109 10.78 -14.64 12.29
CA GLY A 109 11.19 -13.95 13.51
C GLY A 109 11.62 -12.50 13.31
N GLN A 110 11.74 -12.02 12.06
CA GLN A 110 12.04 -10.61 11.80
C GLN A 110 10.79 -9.73 11.92
N GLN A 111 11.00 -8.51 12.42
CA GLN A 111 10.01 -7.44 12.36
C GLN A 111 10.40 -6.44 11.29
N VAL A 112 9.46 -6.10 10.42
CA VAL A 112 9.69 -5.21 9.28
C VAL A 112 8.70 -4.06 9.36
N GLN A 113 9.20 -2.84 9.49
CA GLN A 113 8.35 -1.65 9.39
C GLN A 113 8.30 -1.18 7.93
N ILE A 114 7.08 -0.98 7.41
CA ILE A 114 6.86 -0.46 6.07
C ILE A 114 6.12 0.87 6.19
N THR A 115 6.62 1.87 5.48
CA THR A 115 6.05 3.21 5.42
C THR A 115 5.58 3.50 3.99
N GLY A 116 4.29 3.71 3.81
CA GLY A 116 3.68 4.15 2.56
C GLY A 116 3.37 5.63 2.59
N ASP A 117 4.09 6.42 1.79
CA ASP A 117 3.85 7.85 1.64
C ASP A 117 3.10 8.15 0.33
N THR A 118 2.11 9.03 0.41
CA THR A 118 1.36 9.57 -0.73
C THR A 118 1.47 11.08 -0.75
N ASN A 119 2.02 11.64 -1.83
CA ASN A 119 2.20 13.08 -2.00
C ASN A 119 1.20 13.59 -3.05
N PHE A 120 0.43 14.62 -2.70
CA PHE A 120 -0.56 15.26 -3.55
C PHE A 120 -0.07 16.65 -3.98
N THR A 121 0.86 16.69 -4.92
CA THR A 121 1.35 17.95 -5.50
C THR A 121 0.67 18.20 -6.85
N SER A 122 0.40 19.46 -7.18
CA SER A 122 0.00 19.83 -8.54
C SER A 122 1.16 19.55 -9.50
N SER A 123 0.84 18.93 -10.64
CA SER A 123 1.77 18.73 -11.76
C SER A 123 2.23 20.05 -12.36
#